data_AF-A0A090MPF7-F1
#
_entry.id   AF-A0A090MPF7-F1
#
_cell.length_a   1.000
_cell.length_b   1.000
_cell.length_c   1.000
_cell.angle_alpha   90.00
_cell.angle_beta   90.00
_cell.angle_gamma   90.00
#
_symmetry.space_group_name_H-M   'P 1'
#
loop_
_entity.id
_entity.type
_entity.pdbx_description
1 polymer ?
#
loop_
_entity_poly.entity_id
_entity_poly.type
_entity_poly.pdbx_seq_one_letter_code
_entity_poly.pdbx_strand_id
1 'polypeptide(L)' 'MASVEDLSFIDYLAPLILVIIFSLLIFIISFTCINFFCIAKDDELTVFDNFGKRNHFRLGPHSFKKIEEIKRRKKI' A
#
# COMPACT_ATOMS: atom_id res chain seq x y z
N MET A 1 18.98 -29.12 -36.08
CA MET A 1 17.77 -28.53 -36.68
C MET A 1 17.04 -27.85 -35.54
N ALA A 2 17.13 -26.53 -35.43
CA ALA A 2 16.41 -25.79 -34.40
C ALA A 2 14.93 -25.82 -34.75
N SER A 3 14.13 -26.48 -33.93
CA SER A 3 12.67 -26.39 -34.00
C SER A 3 12.28 -24.95 -33.71
N VAL A 4 11.70 -24.28 -34.70
CA VAL A 4 11.02 -23.00 -34.49
C VAL A 4 9.83 -23.28 -33.58
N GLU A 5 10.00 -23.01 -32.28
CA GLU A 5 8.90 -23.06 -31.33
C GLU A 5 7.94 -21.91 -31.67
N ASP A 6 6.66 -22.23 -31.90
CA ASP A 6 5.60 -21.25 -32.09
C ASP A 6 5.39 -20.48 -30.78
N LEU A 7 6.21 -19.44 -30.58
CA LEU A 7 6.14 -18.59 -29.39
C LEU A 7 4.78 -17.89 -29.37
N SER A 8 3.97 -18.25 -28.38
CA SER A 8 2.65 -17.66 -28.24
C SER A 8 2.79 -16.24 -27.68
N PHE A 9 1.85 -15.35 -28.02
CA PHE A 9 1.83 -13.98 -27.47
C PHE A 9 1.91 -13.93 -25.95
N ILE A 10 1.41 -14.99 -25.28
CA ILE A 10 1.43 -15.13 -23.83
C ILE A 10 2.87 -15.25 -23.29
N ASP A 11 3.79 -15.87 -24.03
CA ASP A 11 5.16 -16.12 -23.58
C ASP A 11 5.97 -14.81 -23.50
N TYR A 12 5.64 -13.84 -24.36
CA TYR A 12 6.20 -12.48 -24.31
C TYR A 12 5.54 -11.60 -23.23
N LEU A 13 4.26 -11.84 -22.93
CA LEU A 13 3.50 -11.04 -21.96
C LEU A 13 3.69 -11.53 -20.52
N ALA A 14 3.99 -12.82 -20.33
CA ALA A 14 4.16 -13.44 -19.02
C ALA A 14 5.19 -12.72 -18.12
N PRO A 15 6.37 -12.29 -18.61
CA PRO A 15 7.31 -11.52 -17.79
C PRO A 15 6.73 -10.18 -17.33
N LEU A 16 5.97 -9.49 -18.19
CA LEU A 16 5.34 -8.21 -17.87
C LEU A 16 4.29 -8.40 -16.76
N ILE A 17 3.44 -9.43 -16.90
CA ILE A 17 2.41 -9.78 -15.91
C ILE A 17 3.06 -10.14 -14.57
N LEU A 18 4.15 -10.92 -14.60
CA LEU A 18 4.89 -11.32 -13.40
C LEU A 18 5.42 -10.09 -12.65
N VAL A 19 6.03 -9.13 -13.35
CA VAL A 19 6.53 -7.89 -12.76
C VAL A 19 5.40 -7.08 -12.14
N ILE A 20 4.26 -6.97 -12.81
CA ILE A 20 3.09 -6.25 -12.28
C ILE A 20 2.58 -6.91 -11.00
N ILE A 21 2.40 -8.25 -11.01
CA ILE A 21 1.93 -9.00 -9.84
C ILE A 21 2.93 -8.86 -8.69
N PHE A 22 4.22 -9.03 -8.94
CA PHE A 22 5.26 -8.90 -7.93
C PHE A 22 5.30 -7.49 -7.33
N SER A 23 5.24 -6.46 -8.18
CA SER A 23 5.18 -5.06 -7.74
C SER A 23 3.93 -4.79 -6.91
N LEU A 24 2.77 -5.33 -7.30
CA LEU A 24 1.54 -5.21 -6.52
C LEU A 24 1.64 -5.91 -5.17
N LEU A 25 2.24 -7.10 -5.10
CA LEU A 25 2.44 -7.81 -3.85
C LEU A 25 3.35 -7.03 -2.90
N ILE A 26 4.50 -6.54 -3.38
CA ILE A 26 5.38 -5.67 -2.58
C ILE A 26 4.64 -4.43 -2.13
N PHE A 27 3.87 -3.80 -3.02
CA PHE A 27 3.09 -2.62 -2.68
C PHE A 27 2.07 -2.93 -1.59
N ILE A 28 1.32 -4.02 -1.70
CA ILE A 28 0.35 -4.43 -0.68
C ILE A 28 1.03 -4.73 0.64
N ILE A 29 2.16 -5.45 0.63
CA ILE A 29 2.92 -5.79 1.85
C ILE A 29 3.46 -4.51 2.49
N SER A 30 4.09 -3.61 1.74
CA SER A 30 4.53 -2.32 2.28
C SER A 30 3.35 -1.50 2.80
N PHE A 31 2.26 -1.44 2.05
CA PHE A 31 1.09 -0.67 2.44
C PHE A 31 0.36 -1.26 3.65
N THR A 32 0.35 -2.58 3.84
CA THR A 32 -0.36 -3.22 4.96
C THR A 32 0.55 -3.53 6.14
N CYS A 33 1.69 -4.19 5.93
CA CYS A 33 2.60 -4.52 7.02
C CYS A 33 3.24 -3.27 7.63
N ILE A 34 3.77 -2.36 6.82
CA ILE A 34 4.45 -1.19 7.38
C ILE A 34 3.43 -0.18 7.94
N ASN A 35 2.39 0.14 7.17
CA ASN A 35 1.41 1.17 7.55
C ASN A 35 0.43 0.72 8.65
N PHE A 36 0.10 -0.58 8.74
CA PHE A 36 -0.84 -1.07 9.76
C PHE A 36 -0.17 -1.79 10.91
N PHE A 37 0.94 -2.50 10.68
CA PHE A 37 1.56 -3.36 11.69
C PHE A 37 2.80 -2.74 12.34
N CYS A 38 3.59 -1.98 11.59
CA CYS A 38 4.83 -1.38 12.11
C CYS A 38 4.67 0.02 12.71
N ILE A 39 3.51 0.66 12.56
CA ILE A 39 3.24 1.98 13.15
C ILE A 39 2.74 1.79 14.57
N ALA A 40 3.54 2.26 15.53
CA ALA A 40 3.18 2.26 16.94
C ALA A 40 2.02 3.23 17.19
N LYS A 41 1.28 3.04 18.30
CA LYS A 41 0.13 3.89 18.65
C LYS A 41 0.54 5.33 19.00
N ASP A 42 1.83 5.58 19.09
CA ASP A 42 2.50 6.75 19.61
C ASP A 42 3.35 7.44 18.53
N ASP A 43 3.44 6.83 17.34
CA ASP A 43 4.06 7.44 16.16
C ASP A 43 3.22 8.60 15.61
N GLU A 44 3.87 9.45 14.81
CA GLU A 44 3.22 10.58 14.17
C GLU A 44 2.16 10.15 13.16
N LEU A 45 1.14 11.00 12.99
CA LEU A 45 0.08 10.77 12.00
C LEU A 45 0.66 10.65 10.60
N THR A 46 0.38 9.53 9.96
CA THR A 46 0.81 9.31 8.59
C THR A 46 0.03 10.16 7.60
N VAL A 47 0.59 10.29 6.39
CA VAL A 47 -0.12 10.86 5.24
C VAL A 47 -1.39 10.05 4.95
N PHE A 48 -1.36 8.73 5.19
CA PHE A 48 -2.50 7.84 4.98
C PHE A 48 -3.62 8.03 6.00
N ASP A 49 -3.31 8.29 7.27
CA ASP A 49 -4.33 8.64 8.28
C ASP A 49 -5.04 9.95 7.91
N ASN A 50 -4.29 10.93 7.41
CA ASN A 50 -4.87 12.21 6.96
C ASN A 50 -5.71 12.04 5.69
N PHE A 51 -5.22 11.28 4.72
CA PHE A 51 -5.94 11.00 3.47
C PHE A 51 -7.21 10.17 3.74
N GLY A 52 -7.09 9.14 4.58
CA GLY A 52 -8.20 8.29 5.01
C GLY A 52 -9.27 9.10 5.73
N LYS A 53 -8.89 9.99 6.66
CA LYS A 53 -9.85 10.90 7.31
C LYS A 53 -10.60 11.78 6.31
N ARG A 54 -9.92 12.35 5.31
CA ARG A 54 -10.57 13.18 4.28
C ARG A 54 -11.60 12.39 3.47
N ASN A 55 -11.36 11.11 3.27
CA ASN A 55 -12.18 10.23 2.44
C ASN A 55 -13.05 9.26 3.26
N HIS A 56 -13.17 9.48 4.58
CA HIS A 56 -13.86 8.62 5.56
C HIS A 56 -13.43 7.13 5.57
N PHE A 57 -12.20 6.84 5.16
CA PHE A 57 -11.60 5.51 5.20
C PHE A 57 -10.57 5.39 6.33
N ARG A 58 -10.54 4.25 7.03
CA ARG A 58 -9.51 3.94 8.03
C ARG A 58 -8.33 3.28 7.32
N LEU A 59 -7.37 4.10 6.90
CA LEU A 59 -6.17 3.67 6.16
C LEU A 59 -4.95 3.43 7.07
N GLY A 60 -5.11 3.58 8.38
CA GLY A 60 -4.08 3.36 9.38
C GLY A 60 -4.64 2.76 10.67
N PRO A 61 -3.76 2.45 11.64
CA PRO A 61 -4.14 1.81 12.90
C PRO A 61 -4.91 2.76 13.83
N HIS A 62 -4.79 4.08 13.63
CA HIS A 62 -5.43 5.06 14.48
C HIS A 62 -6.92 5.21 14.16
N SER A 63 -7.73 5.36 15.20
CA SER A 63 -9.16 5.68 15.06
C SER A 63 -9.34 7.16 14.73
N PHE A 64 -10.39 7.52 13.99
CA PHE A 64 -10.70 8.90 13.60
C PHE A 64 -10.73 9.88 14.78
N LYS A 65 -11.22 9.43 15.95
CA LYS A 65 -11.23 10.22 17.19
C LYS A 65 -9.82 10.60 17.64
N LYS A 66 -8.90 9.63 17.63
CA LYS A 66 -7.49 9.83 18.03
C LYS A 66 -6.76 10.73 17.03
N ILE A 67 -7.03 10.55 15.74
CA ILE A 67 -6.49 11.43 14.68
C ILE A 67 -6.93 12.89 14.91
N GLU A 68 -8.19 13.10 15.28
CA GLU A 68 -8.73 14.44 15.55
C GLU A 68 -8.11 15.09 16.80
N GLU A 69 -7.94 14.31 17.86
CA GLU A 69 -7.31 14.75 19.10
C GLU A 69 -5.85 15.18 18.87
N ILE A 70 -5.05 14.35 18.18
CA ILE A 70 -3.65 14.66 17.84
C ILE A 70 -3.58 15.93 16.97
N LYS A 71 -4.49 16.05 15.99
CA LYS A 71 -4.53 17.23 15.12
C LYS A 71 -4.94 18.50 15.87
N ARG A 72 -5.84 18.40 16.86
CA ARG A 72 -6.20 19.51 17.74
C ARG A 72 -5.01 19.93 18.61
N ARG A 73 -4.22 18.96 19.12
CA ARG A 73 -3.01 19.23 19.92
C ARG A 73 -1.91 19.94 19.13
N LYS A 74 -1.66 19.57 17.86
CA LYS A 74 -0.67 20.24 16.98
C LYS A 74 -1.09 21.64 16.50
N LYS A 75 -2.37 22.03 16.65
CA LYS A 75 -2.88 23.33 16.19
C LYS A 75 -2.78 24.43 17.27
N ILE A 76 -2.52 24.05 18.52
CA ILE A 76 -2.20 24.93 19.64
C ILE A 76 -0.72 25.26 19.56
#